data_AF-A0A7T7V220-F1
#
_entry.id   AF-A0A7T7V220-F1
#
_cell.length_a   1.000
_cell.length_b   1.000
_cell.length_c   1.000
_cell.angle_alpha   90.00
_cell.angle_beta   90.00
_cell.angle_gamma   90.00
#
_symmetry.space_group_name_H-M   'P 1'
#
loop_
_entity.id
_entity.type
_entity.pdbx_description
1 polymer ?
#
loop_
_entity_poly.entity_id
_entity_poly.type
_entity_poly.pdbx_seq_one_letter_code
_entity_poly.pdbx_strand_id
1 'polypeptide(L)'
;MGNIQPSAEQIAEVIRKRDKARIIPTGILALNALGLSTQIPLNLVYLTDGSARTVDLGKRKIKFKKTSPKNLAAIGEISGLVIQALKEIGKDNVTQQEKDLVIEKLKKENPYRLEHDIRLAPEWIRIIMRNAINKNNDK
;
A
#
# COMPACT_ATOMS: atom_id res chain seq x y z
N MET A 1 -13.07 26.06 -19.68
CA MET A 1 -13.18 25.07 -18.58
C MET A 1 -11.85 24.35 -18.51
N GLY A 2 -11.08 24.52 -17.42
CA GLY A 2 -9.71 24.01 -17.34
C GLY A 2 -9.70 22.49 -17.29
N ASN A 3 -9.09 21.83 -18.28
CA ASN A 3 -8.80 20.41 -18.23
C ASN A 3 -7.92 20.12 -17.01
N ILE A 4 -8.52 19.68 -15.91
CA ILE A 4 -7.76 19.09 -14.80
C ILE A 4 -7.16 17.81 -15.36
N GLN A 5 -5.89 17.86 -15.73
CA GLN A 5 -5.19 16.64 -16.16
C GLN A 5 -5.24 15.66 -14.99
N PRO A 6 -5.76 14.44 -15.19
CA PRO A 6 -5.87 13.49 -14.11
C PRO A 6 -4.47 13.17 -13.57
N SER A 7 -4.34 13.16 -12.25
CA SER A 7 -3.10 12.74 -11.60
C SER A 7 -2.77 11.29 -11.99
N ALA A 8 -1.48 10.94 -11.97
CA ALA A 8 -1.04 9.57 -12.26
C ALA A 8 -1.78 8.51 -11.40
N GLU A 9 -2.11 8.85 -10.16
CA GLU A 9 -2.89 8.00 -9.26
C GLU A 9 -4.34 7.81 -9.74
N GLN A 10 -4.98 8.86 -10.26
CA GLN A 10 -6.32 8.76 -10.84
C GLN A 10 -6.30 7.91 -12.12
N ILE A 11 -5.25 8.02 -12.93
CA ILE A 11 -5.08 7.17 -14.11
C ILE A 11 -4.91 5.72 -13.70
N ALA A 12 -4.14 5.43 -12.64
CA ALA A 12 -4.00 4.08 -12.11
C ALA A 12 -5.34 3.50 -11.62
N GLU A 13 -6.15 4.30 -10.92
CA GLU A 13 -7.51 3.93 -10.50
C GLU A 13 -8.44 3.65 -11.70
N VAL A 14 -8.39 4.46 -12.75
CA VAL A 14 -9.17 4.22 -13.98
C VAL A 14 -8.75 2.92 -14.65
N ILE A 15 -7.44 2.65 -14.72
CA ILE A 15 -6.91 1.39 -15.27
C ILE A 15 -7.37 0.20 -14.41
N ARG A 16 -7.31 0.30 -13.08
CA ARG A 16 -7.82 -0.70 -12.14
C ARG A 16 -9.27 -1.08 -12.45
N LYS A 17 -10.14 -0.07 -12.59
CA LYS A 17 -11.57 -0.25 -12.87
C LYS A 17 -11.79 -0.86 -14.26
N ARG A 18 -11.07 -0.38 -15.28
CA ARG A 18 -11.16 -0.87 -16.67
C ARG A 18 -10.72 -2.33 -16.79
N ASP A 19 -9.59 -2.69 -16.18
CA ASP A 19 -9.01 -4.04 -16.27
C ASP A 19 -9.69 -5.02 -15.30
N LYS A 20 -10.59 -4.54 -14.42
CA LYS A 20 -11.16 -5.28 -13.28
C LYS A 20 -10.08 -5.97 -12.43
N ALA A 21 -8.88 -5.39 -12.41
CA ALA A 21 -7.72 -5.93 -11.73
C ALA A 21 -7.60 -5.32 -10.33
N ARG A 22 -6.96 -6.04 -9.43
CA ARG A 22 -6.50 -5.47 -8.16
C ARG A 22 -5.18 -4.76 -8.42
N ILE A 23 -5.04 -3.56 -7.86
CA ILE A 23 -3.75 -2.87 -7.81
C ILE A 23 -3.48 -2.41 -6.38
N ILE A 24 -2.22 -2.39 -5.97
CA ILE A 24 -1.79 -1.84 -4.70
C ILE A 24 -0.52 -1.01 -4.90
N PRO A 25 -0.43 0.21 -4.34
CA PRO A 25 0.80 0.99 -4.40
C PRO A 25 1.91 0.21 -3.67
N THR A 26 3.12 0.29 -4.21
CA THR A 26 4.29 -0.35 -3.60
C THR A 26 5.49 0.59 -3.63
N GLY A 27 6.49 0.23 -2.82
CA GLY A 27 7.71 0.98 -2.69
C GLY A 27 7.55 2.38 -2.11
N ILE A 28 8.32 3.34 -2.63
CA ILE A 28 8.25 4.77 -2.23
C ILE A 28 6.81 5.31 -2.31
N LEU A 29 6.00 4.85 -3.28
CA LEU A 29 4.61 5.26 -3.38
C LEU A 29 3.77 4.77 -2.19
N ALA A 30 4.02 3.56 -1.69
CA ALA A 30 3.36 3.05 -0.48
C ALA A 30 3.82 3.83 0.77
N LEU A 31 5.10 4.17 0.86
CA LEU A 31 5.61 5.00 1.95
C LEU A 31 4.93 6.38 1.96
N ASN A 32 4.83 7.01 0.78
CA ASN A 32 4.19 8.31 0.65
C ASN A 32 2.71 8.26 0.97
N ALA A 33 1.98 7.27 0.45
CA ALA A 33 0.56 7.10 0.74
C ALA A 33 0.28 6.78 2.22
N LEU A 34 1.18 6.09 2.92
CA LEU A 34 1.03 5.88 4.36
C LEU A 34 1.37 7.13 5.19
N GLY A 35 2.16 8.04 4.65
CA GLY A 35 2.71 9.21 5.35
C GLY A 35 4.05 8.93 6.02
N LEU A 36 4.74 7.84 5.64
CA LEU A 36 6.10 7.52 6.09
C LEU A 36 7.18 8.26 5.28
N SER A 37 6.81 8.78 4.11
CA SER A 37 7.69 9.63 3.30
C SER A 37 6.92 10.80 2.70
N THR A 38 7.54 11.97 2.63
CA THR A 38 7.00 13.15 1.93
C THR A 38 7.47 13.22 0.48
N GLN A 39 8.32 12.28 0.05
CA GLN A 39 8.89 12.26 -1.29
C GLN A 39 7.80 11.93 -2.31
N ILE A 40 7.60 12.83 -3.27
CA ILE A 40 6.68 12.62 -4.39
C ILE A 40 7.43 11.83 -5.47
N PRO A 41 7.09 10.54 -5.72
CA PRO A 41 7.80 9.73 -6.69
C PRO A 41 7.48 10.17 -8.12
N LEU A 42 8.52 10.31 -8.96
CA LEU A 42 8.38 10.51 -10.40
C LEU A 42 7.81 9.27 -11.11
N ASN A 43 8.16 8.08 -10.60
CA ASN A 43 7.72 6.80 -11.12
C ASN A 43 6.83 6.11 -10.09
N LEU A 44 5.55 5.99 -10.39
CA LEU A 44 4.58 5.31 -9.55
C LEU A 44 4.65 3.82 -9.84
N VAL A 45 4.82 3.00 -8.80
CA VAL A 45 4.88 1.54 -8.96
C VAL A 45 3.68 0.93 -8.25
N TYR A 46 2.92 0.14 -8.99
CA TYR A 46 1.80 -0.63 -8.48
C TYR A 46 2.04 -2.12 -8.70
N LEU A 47 1.70 -2.94 -7.72
CA LEU A 47 1.55 -4.37 -7.97
C LEU A 47 0.15 -4.63 -8.52
N THR A 48 0.01 -5.58 -9.45
CA THR A 48 -1.27 -5.99 -10.02
C THR A 48 -1.34 -7.49 -10.25
N ASP A 49 -2.56 -8.04 -10.24
CA ASP A 49 -2.82 -9.42 -10.67
C ASP A 49 -3.09 -9.48 -12.19
N GLY A 50 -3.35 -8.32 -12.80
CA GLY A 50 -3.56 -8.17 -14.24
C GLY A 50 -2.26 -8.16 -15.04
N SER A 51 -2.32 -7.54 -16.21
CA SER A 51 -1.18 -7.50 -17.14
C SER A 51 -0.09 -6.53 -16.66
N ALA A 52 1.15 -7.02 -16.56
CA ALA A 52 2.33 -6.18 -16.32
C ALA A 52 2.54 -5.23 -17.50
N ARG A 53 2.61 -3.93 -17.23
CA ARG A 53 2.82 -2.90 -18.25
C ARG A 53 3.34 -1.61 -17.63
N THR A 54 3.93 -0.74 -18.45
CA THR A 54 4.30 0.61 -18.03
C THR A 54 3.49 1.61 -18.86
N VAL A 55 2.87 2.57 -18.19
CA VAL A 55 2.12 3.66 -18.82
C VAL A 55 2.95 4.92 -18.67
N ASP A 56 3.37 5.48 -19.80
CA ASP A 56 4.08 6.76 -19.85
C ASP A 56 3.07 7.90 -19.90
N LEU A 57 3.22 8.88 -19.01
CA LEU A 57 2.38 10.07 -18.92
C LEU A 57 3.19 11.34 -19.22
N GLY A 58 4.29 11.22 -19.95
CA GLY A 58 5.24 12.29 -20.24
C GLY A 58 6.10 12.65 -19.03
N LYS A 59 5.53 13.35 -18.04
CA LYS A 59 6.28 13.82 -16.84
C LYS A 59 6.43 12.76 -15.75
N ARG A 60 5.59 11.73 -15.76
CA ARG A 60 5.58 10.64 -14.77
C ARG A 60 5.33 9.32 -15.49
N LYS A 61 5.74 8.21 -14.86
CA LYS A 61 5.49 6.86 -15.38
C LYS A 61 4.77 6.03 -14.33
N ILE A 62 3.83 5.21 -14.78
CA ILE A 62 3.13 4.24 -13.93
C ILE A 62 3.58 2.84 -14.33
N LYS A 63 4.26 2.13 -13.43
CA LYS A 63 4.72 0.76 -13.65
C LYS A 63 3.82 -0.22 -12.90
N PHE A 64 3.10 -1.04 -13.65
CA PHE A 64 2.33 -2.17 -13.13
C PHE A 64 3.21 -3.42 -13.15
N LYS A 65 3.57 -3.92 -11.97
CA LYS A 65 4.31 -5.16 -11.79
C LYS A 65 3.33 -6.29 -11.49
N LYS A 66 3.33 -7.34 -12.29
CA LYS A 66 2.53 -8.53 -11.99
C LYS A 66 3.07 -9.21 -10.73
N THR A 67 2.19 -9.57 -9.82
CA THR A 67 2.54 -10.32 -8.60
C THR A 67 1.57 -11.48 -8.39
N SER A 68 1.92 -12.40 -7.49
CA SER A 68 1.02 -13.48 -7.10
C SER A 68 -0.21 -12.93 -6.37
N PRO A 69 -1.39 -13.54 -6.54
CA PRO A 69 -2.63 -13.08 -5.90
C PRO A 69 -2.51 -13.05 -4.37
N LYS A 70 -1.64 -13.87 -3.77
CA LYS A 70 -1.32 -13.83 -2.33
C LYS A 70 -0.82 -12.45 -1.86
N ASN A 71 -0.05 -11.73 -2.67
CA ASN A 71 0.43 -10.38 -2.33
C ASN A 71 -0.65 -9.29 -2.51
N LEU A 72 -1.76 -9.63 -3.17
CA LEU A 72 -2.94 -8.79 -3.42
C LEU A 72 -4.19 -9.32 -2.70
N ALA A 73 -4.00 -10.31 -1.83
CA ALA A 73 -5.07 -10.93 -1.07
C ALA A 73 -5.47 -10.07 0.13
N ALA A 74 -4.65 -9.08 0.49
CA ALA A 74 -5.00 -8.13 1.53
C ALA A 74 -6.31 -7.42 1.17
N ILE A 75 -7.29 -7.49 2.07
CA ILE A 75 -8.62 -6.94 1.86
C ILE A 75 -8.79 -5.54 2.44
N GLY A 76 -8.01 -5.18 3.45
CA GLY A 76 -7.97 -3.83 4.01
C GLY A 76 -7.07 -2.92 3.21
N GLU A 77 -7.53 -1.68 3.04
CA GLU A 77 -6.82 -0.69 2.23
C GLU A 77 -5.58 -0.19 2.97
N ILE A 78 -5.71 0.08 4.27
CA ILE A 78 -4.62 0.53 5.12
C ILE A 78 -3.66 -0.62 5.40
N SER A 79 -4.17 -1.79 5.81
CA SER A 79 -3.36 -2.97 6.12
C SER A 79 -2.56 -3.46 4.92
N GLY A 80 -3.17 -3.51 3.73
CA GLY A 80 -2.44 -3.84 2.50
C GLY A 80 -1.30 -2.84 2.23
N LEU A 81 -1.57 -1.55 2.38
CA LEU A 81 -0.60 -0.49 2.12
C LEU A 81 0.55 -0.51 3.14
N VAL A 82 0.25 -0.78 4.41
CA VAL A 82 1.23 -1.01 5.48
C VAL A 82 2.16 -2.18 5.14
N ILE A 83 1.61 -3.30 4.66
CA ILE A 83 2.43 -4.47 4.28
C ILE A 83 3.41 -4.09 3.18
N GLN A 84 2.99 -3.30 2.18
CA GLN A 84 3.86 -2.86 1.09
C GLN A 84 4.90 -1.85 1.55
N ALA A 85 4.51 -0.89 2.38
CA ALA A 85 5.39 0.12 2.95
C ALA A 85 6.49 -0.52 3.82
N LEU A 86 6.11 -1.38 4.75
CA LEU A 86 7.06 -2.09 5.61
C LEU A 86 7.98 -3.03 4.81
N LYS A 87 7.46 -3.69 3.76
CA LYS A 87 8.30 -4.48 2.86
C LYS A 87 9.39 -3.65 2.17
N GLU A 88 9.10 -2.41 1.79
CA GLU A 88 10.07 -1.51 1.15
C GLU A 88 11.14 -1.03 2.15
N ILE A 89 10.75 -0.67 3.38
CA ILE A 89 11.71 -0.27 4.42
C ILE A 89 12.60 -1.46 4.81
N GLY A 90 12.00 -2.62 4.98
CA GLY A 90 12.66 -3.83 5.47
C GLY A 90 12.73 -3.90 6.99
N LYS A 91 12.95 -5.11 7.50
CA LYS A 91 12.91 -5.41 8.94
C LYS A 91 13.97 -4.66 9.76
N ASP A 92 15.13 -4.40 9.16
CA ASP A 92 16.29 -3.82 9.84
C ASP A 92 16.26 -2.28 9.88
N ASN A 93 15.64 -1.65 8.87
CA ASN A 93 15.61 -0.18 8.76
C ASN A 93 14.39 0.46 9.44
N VAL A 94 13.37 -0.32 9.82
CA VAL A 94 12.12 0.25 10.34
C VAL A 94 12.31 0.85 11.73
N THR A 95 12.11 2.17 11.82
CA THR A 95 12.27 2.91 13.07
C THR A 95 11.04 2.78 13.98
N GLN A 96 11.22 3.09 15.26
CA GLN A 96 10.13 3.00 16.24
C GLN A 96 9.00 4.01 15.94
N GLN A 97 9.36 5.20 15.43
CA GLN A 97 8.39 6.24 15.04
C GLN A 97 7.50 5.76 13.89
N GLU A 98 8.09 5.12 12.88
CA GLU A 98 7.34 4.54 11.76
C GLU A 98 6.40 3.43 12.22
N LYS A 99 6.84 2.57 13.15
CA LYS A 99 5.98 1.53 13.73
C LYS A 99 4.78 2.14 14.45
N ASP A 100 4.98 3.20 15.22
CA ASP A 100 3.87 3.84 15.95
C ASP A 100 2.87 4.47 14.97
N LEU A 101 3.37 5.21 13.95
CA LEU A 101 2.52 5.79 12.92
C LEU A 101 1.73 4.74 12.13
N VAL A 102 2.37 3.62 11.79
CA VAL A 102 1.71 2.45 11.17
C VAL A 102 0.61 1.92 12.09
N ILE A 103 0.89 1.72 13.38
CA ILE A 103 -0.07 1.22 14.36
C ILE A 103 -1.26 2.17 14.47
N GLU A 104 -1.04 3.48 14.55
CA GLU A 104 -2.10 4.49 14.59
C GLU A 104 -2.97 4.47 13.33
N LYS A 105 -2.37 4.25 12.15
CA LYS A 105 -3.11 4.14 10.89
C LYS A 105 -3.96 2.87 10.88
N LEU A 106 -3.39 1.74 11.29
CA LEU A 106 -4.08 0.43 11.34
C LEU A 106 -5.27 0.43 12.29
N LYS A 107 -5.22 1.21 13.38
CA LYS A 107 -6.37 1.37 14.29
C LYS A 107 -7.61 1.98 13.62
N LYS A 108 -7.44 2.69 12.50
CA LYS A 108 -8.54 3.27 11.72
C LYS A 108 -9.13 2.28 10.71
N GLU A 109 -8.49 1.14 10.48
CA GLU A 109 -8.98 0.08 9.60
C GLU A 109 -9.99 -0.80 10.34
N ASN A 110 -10.86 -1.47 9.59
CA ASN A 110 -11.80 -2.41 10.19
C ASN A 110 -11.02 -3.60 10.82
N PRO A 111 -11.26 -3.93 12.10
CA PRO A 111 -10.55 -5.01 12.80
C PRO A 111 -10.65 -6.36 12.08
N TYR A 112 -11.80 -6.66 11.46
CA TYR A 112 -11.99 -7.90 10.69
C TYR A 112 -11.05 -7.97 9.47
N ARG A 113 -10.91 -6.86 8.74
CA ARG A 113 -10.01 -6.76 7.57
C ARG A 113 -8.55 -6.86 8.02
N LEU A 114 -8.22 -6.19 9.12
CA LEU A 114 -6.90 -6.21 9.72
C LEU A 114 -6.49 -7.63 10.14
N GLU A 115 -7.33 -8.37 10.85
CA GLU A 115 -7.05 -9.74 11.28
C GLU A 115 -6.82 -10.69 10.10
N HIS A 116 -7.61 -10.55 9.02
CA HIS A 116 -7.41 -11.31 7.80
C HIS A 116 -6.01 -11.03 7.20
N ASP A 117 -5.66 -9.76 7.06
CA ASP A 117 -4.42 -9.33 6.40
C ASP A 117 -3.17 -9.65 7.21
N ILE A 118 -3.27 -9.62 8.53
CA ILE A 118 -2.22 -10.08 9.47
C ILE A 118 -1.80 -11.52 9.16
N ARG A 119 -2.73 -12.39 8.76
CA ARG A 119 -2.41 -13.80 8.43
C ARG A 119 -1.68 -13.93 7.09
N LEU A 120 -1.85 -12.96 6.20
CA LEU A 120 -1.23 -12.92 4.87
C LEU A 120 0.15 -12.26 4.89
N ALA A 121 0.41 -11.41 5.88
CA ALA A 121 1.66 -10.68 6.03
C ALA A 121 2.84 -11.60 6.42
N PRO A 122 4.08 -11.27 6.02
CA PRO A 122 5.27 -11.96 6.50
C PRO A 122 5.41 -11.80 8.01
N GLU A 123 6.08 -12.76 8.66
CA GLU A 123 6.07 -12.93 10.12
C GLU A 123 6.46 -11.67 10.90
N TRP A 124 7.49 -10.96 10.48
CA TRP A 124 7.94 -9.76 11.18
C TRP A 124 6.97 -8.58 11.06
N ILE A 125 6.29 -8.43 9.91
CA ILE A 125 5.23 -7.42 9.72
C ILE A 125 4.01 -7.80 10.56
N ARG A 126 3.70 -9.10 10.60
CA ARG A 126 2.60 -9.65 11.40
C ARG A 126 2.73 -9.29 12.87
N ILE A 127 3.95 -9.31 13.42
CA ILE A 127 4.23 -8.91 14.81
C ILE A 127 3.88 -7.43 15.02
N ILE A 128 4.28 -6.54 14.11
CA ILE A 128 3.98 -5.10 14.20
C ILE A 128 2.47 -4.85 14.11
N MET A 129 1.80 -5.46 13.14
CA MET A 129 0.36 -5.27 12.92
C MET A 129 -0.49 -5.78 14.10
N ARG A 130 -0.09 -6.87 14.77
CA ARG A 130 -0.80 -7.36 15.97
C ARG A 130 -0.81 -6.36 17.12
N ASN A 131 0.23 -5.54 17.26
CA ASN A 131 0.27 -4.51 18.29
C ASN A 131 -0.83 -3.46 18.12
N ALA A 132 -1.34 -3.26 16.89
CA ALA A 132 -2.47 -2.37 16.64
C ALA A 132 -3.80 -2.94 17.16
N ILE A 133 -3.98 -4.26 17.15
CA ILE A 133 -5.18 -4.91 17.70
C ILE A 133 -5.16 -4.91 19.23
N ASN A 134 -4.03 -5.27 19.84
CA ASN A 134 -3.95 -5.38 21.30
C ASN A 134 -4.17 -4.03 22.00
N LYS A 135 -3.72 -2.91 21.41
CA LYS A 135 -3.99 -1.56 21.94
C LYS A 135 -5.45 -1.10 21.82
N ASN A 136 -6.30 -1.77 21.02
CA ASN A 136 -7.72 -1.40 20.90
C ASN A 136 -8.60 -2.00 22.01
N ASN A 137 -8.10 -3.01 22.75
CA ASN A 137 -8.82 -3.61 23.89
C ASN A 137 -8.55 -2.90 25.23
N ASP A 138 -7.80 -1.79 25.21
CA ASP A 138 -7.47 -1.00 26.42
C ASP A 138 -8.26 0.32 26.44
N LYS A 139 -9.56 0.25 26.16
CA LYS A 139 -10.45 1.41 26.26
C LYS A 139 -11.81 1.05 26.81
#